data_AF-A0A970TWI3-F1
#
_entry.id   AF-A0A970TWI3-F1
#
_cell.length_a   1.000
_cell.length_b   1.000
_cell.length_c   1.000
_cell.angle_alpha   90.00
_cell.angle_beta   90.00
_cell.angle_gamma   90.00
#
_symmetry.space_group_name_H-M   'P 1'
#
loop_
_entity.id
_entity.type
_entity.pdbx_description
1 polymer ?
#
loop_
_entity_poly.entity_id
_entity_poly.type
_entity_poly.pdbx_seq_one_letter_code
_entity_poly.pdbx_strand_id
1 'polypeptide(L)'
;AELSKLMGGLEDVADDDFDVDAELKEPAITKQGDILLLAKHRIVCGDSTKAETFTALMDGKKANLVVTDPPYNVNYEGTAGKIKNDNMENEAFYTFLLSAFQNTEAVMAQDASIYIFHADTEGLNFRRAFSDAGFYLSGTCIWKKQSLVLGRSPYQWQHEPVLFGWKKKGKHNWYADRKQTTIWEFERPKRNADHPTMKPVALCAYPILNSSLSNCIVLDPFGGSGSTLIACEQTDRICHIIEIDEKFCDVIIKRFADLRSSYDDVFVERNGQKIPYIDLVKEVEKNE
;
A
#
# COMPACT_ATOMS: atom_id res chain seq x y z
N ALA A 1 -22.46 -17.03 -4.57
CA ALA A 1 -22.20 -17.58 -5.91
C ALA A 1 -22.83 -16.71 -7.00
N GLU A 2 -24.12 -16.37 -6.93
CA GLU A 2 -24.71 -15.40 -7.89
C GLU A 2 -24.47 -13.93 -7.52
N LEU A 3 -24.50 -13.57 -6.23
CA LEU A 3 -24.20 -12.20 -5.77
C LEU A 3 -22.75 -11.76 -6.09
N SER A 4 -21.80 -12.71 -6.09
CA SER A 4 -20.39 -12.46 -6.44
C SER A 4 -20.16 -12.22 -7.93
N LYS A 5 -21.14 -12.54 -8.81
CA LYS A 5 -21.08 -12.19 -10.24
C LYS A 5 -21.61 -10.78 -10.53
N LEU A 6 -22.35 -10.19 -9.59
CA LEU A 6 -22.89 -8.83 -9.70
C LEU A 6 -21.94 -7.77 -9.13
N MET A 7 -20.93 -8.21 -8.36
CA MET A 7 -19.93 -7.36 -7.73
C MET A 7 -18.60 -7.73 -8.36
N GLY A 8 -18.04 -6.85 -9.19
CA GLY A 8 -16.89 -7.11 -10.06
C GLY A 8 -15.79 -7.98 -9.44
N GLY A 9 -15.25 -8.88 -10.24
CA GLY A 9 -14.24 -9.86 -9.86
C GLY A 9 -12.82 -9.38 -10.09
N LEU A 10 -11.84 -10.23 -9.79
CA LEU A 10 -10.42 -9.97 -10.09
C LEU A 10 -10.18 -9.74 -11.59
N GLU A 11 -11.00 -10.36 -12.44
CA GLU A 11 -10.98 -10.23 -13.91
C GLU A 11 -11.36 -8.83 -14.41
N ASP A 12 -12.05 -8.03 -13.58
CA ASP A 12 -12.41 -6.64 -13.89
C ASP A 12 -11.34 -5.64 -13.43
N VAL A 13 -10.30 -6.12 -12.72
CA VAL A 13 -9.21 -5.28 -12.23
C VAL A 13 -8.11 -5.18 -13.28
N ALA A 14 -7.77 -3.95 -13.66
CA ALA A 14 -6.74 -3.66 -14.64
C ALA A 14 -5.62 -2.80 -14.03
N ASP A 15 -4.39 -3.06 -14.47
CA ASP A 15 -3.29 -2.13 -14.28
C ASP A 15 -3.55 -0.85 -15.10
N ASP A 16 -3.16 0.29 -14.57
CA ASP A 16 -3.13 1.57 -15.28
C ASP A 16 -1.77 1.82 -15.96
N ASP A 17 -1.74 2.80 -16.85
CA ASP A 17 -0.56 3.21 -17.59
C ASP A 17 0.08 4.50 -17.02
N PHE A 18 -0.16 4.81 -15.73
CA PHE A 18 0.31 6.06 -15.11
C PHE A 18 1.85 6.12 -15.03
N ASP A 19 2.42 7.24 -15.48
CA ASP A 19 3.87 7.45 -15.54
C ASP A 19 4.40 8.01 -14.21
N VAL A 20 4.63 7.11 -13.26
CA VAL A 20 5.16 7.45 -11.92
C VAL A 20 6.51 8.18 -12.01
N ASP A 21 7.39 7.75 -12.92
CA ASP A 21 8.74 8.33 -13.03
C ASP A 21 8.73 9.74 -13.60
N ALA A 22 7.81 10.05 -14.52
CA ALA A 22 7.59 11.41 -14.97
C ALA A 22 7.10 12.28 -13.81
N GLU A 23 6.12 11.81 -13.06
CA GLU A 23 5.53 12.57 -11.95
C GLU A 23 6.53 12.84 -10.82
N LEU A 24 7.41 11.88 -10.49
CA LEU A 24 8.42 12.08 -9.45
C LEU A 24 9.46 13.17 -9.78
N LYS A 25 9.53 13.65 -11.03
CA LYS A 25 10.40 14.78 -11.42
C LYS A 25 9.81 16.13 -11.04
N GLU A 26 8.49 16.21 -10.91
CA GLU A 26 7.78 17.44 -10.53
C GLU A 26 8.07 17.83 -9.07
N PRO A 27 7.94 19.11 -8.71
CA PRO A 27 8.02 19.55 -7.32
C PRO A 27 6.88 18.95 -6.49
N ALA A 28 7.16 18.70 -5.20
CA ALA A 28 6.14 18.26 -4.27
C ALA A 28 5.12 19.38 -3.97
N ILE A 29 3.84 19.06 -4.07
CA ILE A 29 2.69 19.91 -3.72
C ILE A 29 2.23 19.57 -2.31
N THR A 30 2.18 18.26 -2.01
CA THR A 30 1.86 17.74 -0.68
C THR A 30 2.97 18.07 0.32
N LYS A 31 2.62 18.22 1.59
CA LYS A 31 3.54 18.47 2.70
C LYS A 31 3.31 17.48 3.84
N GLN A 32 4.36 17.23 4.63
CA GLN A 32 4.22 16.46 5.88
C GLN A 32 3.08 16.99 6.75
N GLY A 33 2.25 16.06 7.26
CA GLY A 33 1.09 16.35 8.09
C GLY A 33 -0.19 16.67 7.32
N ASP A 34 -0.13 16.79 5.99
CA ASP A 34 -1.34 16.93 5.17
C ASP A 34 -2.22 15.67 5.26
N ILE A 35 -3.54 15.89 5.30
CA ILE A 35 -4.53 14.83 5.12
C ILE A 35 -5.16 15.00 3.74
N LEU A 36 -5.04 14.00 2.89
CA LEU A 36 -5.53 14.03 1.52
C LEU A 36 -6.84 13.25 1.45
N LEU A 37 -7.88 13.88 0.94
CA LEU A 37 -9.20 13.30 0.75
C LEU A 37 -9.44 13.09 -0.74
N LEU A 38 -9.57 11.83 -1.15
CA LEU A 38 -9.72 11.41 -2.54
C LEU A 38 -11.06 10.68 -2.64
N ALA A 39 -12.13 11.44 -2.83
CA ALA A 39 -13.51 10.96 -2.69
C ALA A 39 -13.74 10.19 -1.37
N LYS A 40 -13.84 8.86 -1.43
CA LYS A 40 -14.04 7.99 -0.26
C LYS A 40 -12.73 7.58 0.42
N HIS A 41 -11.60 7.75 -0.25
CA HIS A 41 -10.27 7.37 0.24
C HIS A 41 -9.65 8.50 1.06
N ARG A 42 -8.70 8.12 1.92
CA ARG A 42 -7.98 9.05 2.78
C ARG A 42 -6.50 8.69 2.82
N ILE A 43 -5.64 9.70 2.80
CA ILE A 43 -4.19 9.54 2.88
C ILE A 43 -3.67 10.53 3.94
N VAL A 44 -2.64 10.14 4.67
CA VAL A 44 -1.85 11.06 5.49
C VAL A 44 -0.42 11.04 5.00
N CYS A 45 0.12 12.22 4.68
CA CYS A 45 1.54 12.40 4.43
C CYS A 45 2.29 12.38 5.77
N GLY A 46 2.92 11.26 6.14
CA GLY A 46 3.50 11.11 7.47
C GLY A 46 4.20 9.78 7.75
N ASP A 47 4.58 9.60 9.02
CA ASP A 47 5.41 8.49 9.48
C ASP A 47 4.56 7.38 10.13
N SER A 48 4.62 6.17 9.57
CA SER A 48 3.92 4.98 10.06
C SER A 48 4.48 4.42 11.37
N THR A 49 5.59 4.92 11.88
CA THR A 49 6.06 4.58 13.23
C THR A 49 5.33 5.37 14.32
N LYS A 50 4.50 6.35 13.94
CA LYS A 50 3.84 7.29 14.87
C LYS A 50 2.34 7.00 15.02
N ALA A 51 1.87 6.87 16.26
CA ALA A 51 0.46 6.58 16.56
C ALA A 51 -0.48 7.74 16.18
N GLU A 52 -0.01 8.98 16.25
CA GLU A 52 -0.72 10.18 15.84
C GLU A 52 -1.07 10.17 14.34
N THR A 53 -0.19 9.64 13.49
CA THR A 53 -0.44 9.49 12.05
C THR A 53 -1.63 8.57 11.79
N PHE A 54 -1.69 7.43 12.49
CA PHE A 54 -2.83 6.51 12.39
C PHE A 54 -4.11 7.12 12.97
N THR A 55 -4.01 7.90 14.04
CA THR A 55 -5.17 8.57 14.63
C THR A 55 -5.78 9.57 13.64
N ALA A 56 -4.94 10.38 12.99
CA ALA A 56 -5.36 11.33 11.97
C ALA A 56 -5.91 10.65 10.70
N LEU A 57 -5.30 9.54 10.28
CA LEU A 57 -5.74 8.77 9.11
C LEU A 57 -7.08 8.08 9.36
N MET A 58 -7.24 7.42 10.51
CA MET A 58 -8.37 6.53 10.74
C MET A 58 -9.63 7.28 11.16
N ASP A 59 -9.50 8.47 11.76
CA ASP A 59 -10.64 9.35 12.07
C ASP A 59 -11.77 8.61 12.81
N GLY A 60 -11.39 7.86 13.84
CA GLY A 60 -12.29 7.04 14.66
C GLY A 60 -12.74 5.72 14.02
N LYS A 61 -12.43 5.46 12.75
CA LYS A 61 -12.77 4.20 12.06
C LYS A 61 -11.73 3.10 12.35
N LYS A 62 -12.05 1.86 11.93
CA LYS A 62 -11.16 0.70 12.04
C LYS A 62 -10.95 0.07 10.67
N ALA A 63 -9.74 -0.43 10.42
CA ALA A 63 -9.42 -1.13 9.18
C ALA A 63 -10.03 -2.55 9.20
N ASN A 64 -10.73 -2.92 8.13
CA ASN A 64 -11.27 -4.27 7.94
C ASN A 64 -10.25 -5.23 7.31
N LEU A 65 -9.22 -4.69 6.67
CA LEU A 65 -8.15 -5.41 6.02
C LEU A 65 -6.89 -4.55 5.99
N VAL A 66 -5.72 -5.17 6.05
CA VAL A 66 -4.44 -4.54 5.76
C VAL A 66 -3.80 -5.26 4.58
N VAL A 67 -3.38 -4.50 3.57
CA VAL A 67 -2.52 -4.96 2.47
C VAL A 67 -1.44 -3.92 2.32
N THR A 68 -0.19 -4.31 2.54
CA THR A 68 0.90 -3.33 2.59
C THR A 68 2.24 -3.91 2.18
N ASP A 69 3.14 -3.03 1.72
CA ASP A 69 4.46 -3.35 1.21
C ASP A 69 5.52 -2.43 1.85
N PRO A 70 5.93 -2.70 3.11
CA PRO A 70 6.93 -1.89 3.81
C PRO A 70 8.28 -1.91 3.08
N PRO A 71 9.18 -0.95 3.33
CA PRO A 71 10.56 -1.01 2.84
C PRO A 71 11.24 -2.34 3.17
N TYR A 72 12.09 -2.83 2.26
CA TYR A 72 12.71 -4.17 2.34
C TYR A 72 14.11 -4.17 2.94
N ASN A 73 14.64 -3.00 3.27
CA ASN A 73 16.00 -2.81 3.76
C ASN A 73 17.09 -3.31 2.80
N VAL A 74 16.83 -3.26 1.49
CA VAL A 74 17.74 -3.78 0.45
C VAL A 74 18.61 -2.68 -0.18
N ASN A 75 18.54 -1.46 0.36
CA ASN A 75 19.23 -0.27 -0.11
C ASN A 75 18.98 -0.01 -1.60
N TYR A 76 17.70 -0.01 -1.98
CA TYR A 76 17.29 0.22 -3.37
C TYR A 76 17.65 1.63 -3.83
N GLU A 77 18.23 1.71 -5.03
CA GLU A 77 18.55 2.96 -5.74
C GLU A 77 18.19 2.79 -7.21
N GLY A 78 17.35 3.69 -7.73
CA GLY A 78 17.06 3.80 -9.16
C GLY A 78 16.97 5.25 -9.61
N THR A 79 16.54 5.49 -10.85
CA THR A 79 16.30 6.83 -11.44
C THR A 79 15.32 7.70 -10.66
N ALA A 80 14.29 7.11 -10.03
CA ALA A 80 13.36 7.74 -9.08
C ALA A 80 13.99 8.08 -7.71
N GLY A 81 15.26 7.74 -7.48
CA GLY A 81 15.97 7.99 -6.22
C GLY A 81 16.03 6.77 -5.29
N LYS A 82 16.23 7.04 -3.98
CA LYS A 82 16.32 6.04 -2.92
C LYS A 82 15.01 5.93 -2.16
N ILE A 83 14.65 4.71 -1.77
CA ILE A 83 13.49 4.49 -0.90
C ILE A 83 13.86 4.94 0.53
N LYS A 84 13.02 5.77 1.14
CA LYS A 84 13.20 6.19 2.54
C LYS A 84 13.12 4.96 3.46
N ASN A 85 14.00 4.92 4.46
CA ASN A 85 14.07 3.84 5.45
C ASN A 85 14.42 2.43 4.90
N ASP A 86 15.02 2.35 3.71
CA ASP A 86 15.36 1.08 3.06
C ASP A 86 16.86 0.68 3.23
N ASN A 87 17.57 1.28 4.17
CA ASN A 87 18.97 0.92 4.50
C ASN A 87 19.31 1.28 5.96
N MET A 88 18.92 0.39 6.86
CA MET A 88 19.03 0.49 8.31
C MET A 88 19.81 -0.71 8.86
N GLU A 89 20.50 -0.49 9.97
CA GLU A 89 21.07 -1.57 10.77
C GLU A 89 19.97 -2.51 11.28
N ASN A 90 20.30 -3.80 11.43
CA ASN A 90 19.33 -4.88 11.66
C ASN A 90 18.34 -4.60 12.82
N GLU A 91 18.81 -4.19 13.99
CA GLU A 91 17.94 -3.90 15.15
C GLU A 91 17.13 -2.60 14.97
N ALA A 92 17.66 -1.62 14.23
CA ALA A 92 16.93 -0.40 13.90
C ALA A 92 15.77 -0.71 12.94
N PHE A 93 16.02 -1.56 11.93
CA PHE A 93 15.00 -2.01 10.99
C PHE A 93 13.91 -2.84 11.68
N TYR A 94 14.29 -3.76 12.57
CA TYR A 94 13.33 -4.48 13.42
C TYR A 94 12.46 -3.53 14.25
N THR A 95 13.07 -2.53 14.90
CA THR A 95 12.34 -1.54 15.71
C THR A 95 11.36 -0.73 14.87
N PHE A 96 11.78 -0.30 13.68
CA PHE A 96 10.94 0.39 12.70
C PHE A 96 9.71 -0.45 12.32
N LEU A 97 9.91 -1.71 11.93
CA LEU A 97 8.80 -2.62 11.58
C LEU A 97 7.87 -2.85 12.77
N LEU A 98 8.43 -3.10 13.96
CA LEU A 98 7.65 -3.35 15.17
C LEU A 98 6.73 -2.17 15.50
N SER A 99 7.26 -0.93 15.49
CA SER A 99 6.47 0.26 15.75
C SER A 99 5.33 0.42 14.76
N ALA A 100 5.60 0.27 13.46
CA ALA A 100 4.56 0.37 12.44
C ALA A 100 3.50 -0.74 12.57
N PHE A 101 3.92 -1.97 12.85
CA PHE A 101 3.00 -3.10 12.98
C PHE A 101 2.15 -3.01 14.25
N GLN A 102 2.68 -2.48 15.36
CA GLN A 102 1.91 -2.23 16.57
C GLN A 102 0.82 -1.17 16.36
N ASN A 103 1.17 -0.06 15.69
CA ASN A 103 0.20 0.98 15.33
C ASN A 103 -0.89 0.43 14.39
N THR A 104 -0.48 -0.40 13.42
CA THR A 104 -1.38 -1.09 12.49
C THR A 104 -2.35 -2.02 13.24
N GLU A 105 -1.84 -2.88 14.13
CA GLU A 105 -2.67 -3.78 14.94
C GLU A 105 -3.75 -3.01 15.71
N ALA A 106 -3.36 -1.89 16.33
CA ALA A 106 -4.21 -1.09 17.20
C ALA A 106 -5.44 -0.51 16.46
N VAL A 107 -5.31 -0.22 15.16
CA VAL A 107 -6.42 0.34 14.34
C VAL A 107 -7.18 -0.71 13.53
N MET A 108 -6.76 -1.97 13.54
CA MET A 108 -7.50 -3.05 12.89
C MET A 108 -8.76 -3.44 13.67
N ALA A 109 -9.81 -3.79 12.94
CA ALA A 109 -10.98 -4.49 13.47
C ALA A 109 -10.57 -5.89 13.99
N GLN A 110 -11.36 -6.46 14.90
CA GLN A 110 -11.01 -7.74 15.53
C GLN A 110 -11.10 -8.95 14.59
N ASP A 111 -11.76 -8.80 13.45
CA ASP A 111 -11.92 -9.83 12.43
C ASP A 111 -11.17 -9.51 11.13
N ALA A 112 -10.29 -8.50 11.17
CA ALA A 112 -9.48 -8.08 10.04
C ALA A 112 -8.28 -9.00 9.80
N SER A 113 -7.97 -9.21 8.53
CA SER A 113 -6.74 -9.83 8.09
C SER A 113 -5.65 -8.83 7.73
N ILE A 114 -4.43 -9.33 7.65
CA ILE A 114 -3.26 -8.58 7.22
C ILE A 114 -2.42 -9.38 6.23
N TYR A 115 -1.97 -8.69 5.18
CA TYR A 115 -1.03 -9.15 4.17
C TYR A 115 0.17 -8.20 4.11
N ILE A 116 1.38 -8.75 4.26
CA ILE A 116 2.62 -7.95 4.25
C ILE A 116 3.59 -8.55 3.24
N PHE A 117 3.80 -7.84 2.15
CA PHE A 117 4.88 -8.12 1.20
C PHE A 117 6.23 -7.80 1.86
N HIS A 118 7.26 -8.61 1.61
CA HIS A 118 8.59 -8.40 2.19
C HIS A 118 9.70 -9.02 1.33
N ALA A 119 10.95 -8.61 1.56
CA ALA A 119 12.11 -9.34 1.06
C ALA A 119 12.40 -10.58 1.91
N ASP A 120 12.69 -11.69 1.25
CA ASP A 120 13.05 -12.95 1.94
C ASP A 120 14.34 -12.81 2.77
N THR A 121 15.29 -11.98 2.33
CA THR A 121 16.53 -11.68 3.05
C THR A 121 16.29 -11.06 4.43
N GLU A 122 15.19 -10.33 4.60
CA GLU A 122 14.77 -9.72 5.87
C GLU A 122 13.62 -10.49 6.55
N GLY A 123 13.32 -11.71 6.07
CA GLY A 123 12.20 -12.51 6.56
C GLY A 123 12.20 -12.75 8.07
N LEU A 124 13.38 -12.80 8.71
CA LEU A 124 13.49 -12.91 10.16
C LEU A 124 12.94 -11.65 10.87
N ASN A 125 13.35 -10.45 10.44
CA ASN A 125 12.93 -9.19 11.04
C ASN A 125 11.43 -8.96 10.87
N PHE A 126 10.90 -9.22 9.67
CA PHE A 126 9.47 -9.14 9.39
C PHE A 126 8.66 -10.11 10.26
N ARG A 127 9.05 -11.39 10.35
CA ARG A 127 8.31 -12.39 11.14
C ARG A 127 8.37 -12.12 12.64
N ARG A 128 9.53 -11.67 13.16
CA ARG A 128 9.69 -11.29 14.56
C ARG A 128 8.80 -10.10 14.89
N ALA A 129 8.90 -9.01 14.12
CA ALA A 129 8.08 -7.81 14.31
C ALA A 129 6.58 -8.13 14.19
N PHE A 130 6.18 -8.96 13.23
CA PHE A 130 4.79 -9.39 13.05
C PHE A 130 4.24 -10.12 14.27
N SER A 131 4.97 -11.10 14.79
CA SER A 131 4.57 -11.82 16.00
C SER A 131 4.51 -10.90 17.22
N ASP A 132 5.54 -10.07 17.41
CA ASP A 132 5.71 -9.24 18.61
C ASP A 132 4.74 -8.05 18.61
N ALA A 133 4.28 -7.60 17.45
CA ALA A 133 3.19 -6.63 17.31
C ALA A 133 1.80 -7.18 17.69
N GLY A 134 1.67 -8.50 17.86
CA GLY A 134 0.42 -9.14 18.28
C GLY A 134 -0.33 -9.89 17.19
N PHE A 135 0.30 -10.17 16.05
CA PHE A 135 -0.33 -10.93 14.96
C PHE A 135 -0.05 -12.44 15.05
N TYR A 136 -1.06 -13.23 14.72
CA TYR A 136 -0.95 -14.66 14.45
C TYR A 136 -0.58 -14.85 12.98
N LEU A 137 0.55 -15.51 12.73
CA LEU A 137 1.01 -15.82 11.38
C LEU A 137 0.36 -17.13 10.92
N SER A 138 -0.60 -17.03 10.00
CA SER A 138 -1.27 -18.20 9.44
C SER A 138 -0.44 -18.91 8.38
N GLY A 139 0.35 -18.15 7.63
CA GLY A 139 1.15 -18.70 6.55
C GLY A 139 1.88 -17.62 5.76
N THR A 140 2.61 -18.06 4.74
CA THR A 140 3.30 -17.19 3.81
C THR A 140 2.89 -17.58 2.39
N CYS A 141 2.31 -16.63 1.67
CA CYS A 141 2.07 -16.75 0.24
C CYS A 141 3.31 -16.28 -0.53
N ILE A 142 3.41 -16.63 -1.80
CA ILE A 142 4.54 -16.33 -2.67
C ILE A 142 3.97 -15.74 -3.94
N TRP A 143 4.26 -14.47 -4.19
CA TRP A 143 4.07 -13.88 -5.51
C TRP A 143 5.19 -14.38 -6.43
N LYS A 144 4.85 -15.23 -7.39
CA LYS A 144 5.75 -15.71 -8.44
C LYS A 144 5.68 -14.74 -9.62
N LYS A 145 6.84 -14.21 -10.00
CA LYS A 145 7.02 -13.29 -11.13
C LYS A 145 7.22 -14.07 -12.43
N GLN A 146 6.80 -13.48 -13.54
CA GLN A 146 6.96 -14.06 -14.89
C GLN A 146 8.44 -14.16 -15.32
N SER A 147 9.30 -13.30 -14.78
CA SER A 147 10.72 -13.23 -15.10
C SER A 147 11.56 -12.94 -13.87
N LEU A 148 12.82 -13.36 -13.90
CA LEU A 148 13.77 -13.11 -12.83
C LEU A 148 14.12 -11.62 -12.68
N VAL A 149 14.56 -11.25 -11.49
CA VAL A 149 15.19 -9.97 -11.13
C VAL A 149 16.64 -10.28 -10.83
N LEU A 150 17.54 -9.61 -11.56
CA LEU A 150 18.97 -9.80 -11.38
C LEU A 150 19.42 -9.20 -10.05
N GLY A 151 20.15 -9.98 -9.27
CA GLY A 151 20.75 -9.59 -8.00
C GLY A 151 22.18 -10.10 -7.89
N ARG A 152 22.83 -9.79 -6.76
CA ARG A 152 24.22 -10.19 -6.49
C ARG A 152 24.36 -11.66 -6.03
N SER A 153 23.24 -12.31 -5.72
CA SER A 153 23.19 -13.71 -5.29
C SER A 153 23.43 -14.67 -6.47
N PRO A 154 24.00 -15.87 -6.25
CA PRO A 154 24.02 -16.92 -7.25
C PRO A 154 22.62 -17.32 -7.75
N TYR A 155 21.60 -17.23 -6.89
CA TYR A 155 20.21 -17.41 -7.25
C TYR A 155 19.55 -16.06 -7.53
N GLN A 156 18.95 -15.93 -8.72
CA GLN A 156 18.21 -14.74 -9.11
C GLN A 156 16.80 -14.78 -8.54
N TRP A 157 16.28 -13.63 -8.09
CA TRP A 157 14.97 -13.57 -7.46
C TRP A 157 13.88 -13.69 -8.52
N GLN A 158 12.92 -14.59 -8.33
CA GLN A 158 11.74 -14.70 -9.21
C GLN A 158 10.43 -14.68 -8.40
N HIS A 159 10.52 -14.31 -7.12
CA HIS A 159 9.36 -14.25 -6.27
C HIS A 159 9.51 -13.23 -5.15
N GLU A 160 8.39 -12.89 -4.53
CA GLU A 160 8.32 -12.13 -3.28
C GLU A 160 7.39 -12.85 -2.30
N PRO A 161 7.82 -13.06 -1.04
CA PRO A 161 6.97 -13.62 -0.01
C PRO A 161 5.98 -12.59 0.55
N VAL A 162 4.79 -13.07 0.93
CA VAL A 162 3.69 -12.28 1.51
C VAL A 162 3.26 -12.96 2.81
N LEU A 163 3.50 -12.34 3.95
CA LEU A 163 2.97 -12.83 5.22
C LEU A 163 1.46 -12.69 5.23
N PHE A 164 0.75 -13.72 5.67
CA PHE A 164 -0.70 -13.70 5.86
C PHE A 164 -1.06 -14.07 7.30
N GLY A 165 -1.93 -13.27 7.91
CA GLY A 165 -2.39 -13.51 9.26
C GLY A 165 -3.53 -12.60 9.70
N TRP A 166 -3.70 -12.51 11.02
CA TRP A 166 -4.70 -11.68 11.71
C TRP A 166 -4.26 -11.46 13.15
N LYS A 167 -5.05 -10.72 13.94
CA LYS A 167 -4.72 -10.44 15.36
C LYS A 167 -4.72 -11.73 16.19
N LYS A 168 -3.74 -11.92 17.09
CA LYS A 168 -3.69 -13.11 18.00
C LYS A 168 -4.97 -13.28 18.84
N LYS A 169 -5.58 -12.16 19.22
CA LYS A 169 -6.84 -12.12 20.01
C LYS A 169 -8.08 -11.90 19.14
N GLY A 170 -7.94 -12.03 17.83
CA GLY A 170 -9.00 -11.80 16.85
C GLY A 170 -9.33 -13.06 16.06
N LYS A 171 -10.03 -12.84 14.95
CA LYS A 171 -10.34 -13.85 13.95
C LYS A 171 -10.05 -13.30 12.54
N HIS A 172 -10.29 -14.12 11.54
CA HIS A 172 -10.22 -13.73 10.14
C HIS A 172 -11.53 -14.14 9.45
N ASN A 173 -12.06 -13.27 8.59
CA ASN A 173 -13.16 -13.59 7.69
C ASN A 173 -12.66 -13.79 6.26
N TRP A 174 -12.95 -14.96 5.69
CA TRP A 174 -12.59 -15.34 4.32
C TRP A 174 -13.82 -15.29 3.41
N TYR A 175 -13.69 -14.60 2.28
CA TYR A 175 -14.78 -14.38 1.32
C TYR A 175 -14.53 -15.02 -0.05
N ALA A 176 -13.37 -15.65 -0.25
CA ALA A 176 -13.05 -16.40 -1.46
C ALA A 176 -13.52 -17.87 -1.39
N ASP A 177 -13.32 -18.59 -2.49
CA ASP A 177 -13.54 -20.03 -2.53
C ASP A 177 -12.42 -20.83 -1.80
N ARG A 178 -12.52 -22.16 -1.85
CA ARG A 178 -11.54 -23.09 -1.24
C ARG A 178 -10.42 -23.52 -2.21
N LYS A 179 -10.28 -22.86 -3.37
CA LYS A 179 -9.30 -23.20 -4.41
C LYS A 179 -8.07 -22.27 -4.40
N GLN A 180 -8.13 -21.18 -3.64
CA GLN A 180 -7.01 -20.26 -3.52
C GLN A 180 -5.78 -20.97 -2.95
N THR A 181 -4.61 -20.70 -3.51
CA THR A 181 -3.33 -21.33 -3.10
C THR A 181 -2.34 -20.30 -2.60
N THR A 182 -1.23 -20.77 -2.03
CA THR A 182 -0.14 -19.92 -1.55
C THR A 182 0.77 -19.42 -2.67
N ILE A 183 0.62 -19.90 -3.92
CA ILE A 183 1.41 -19.40 -5.05
C ILE A 183 0.51 -18.48 -5.89
N TRP A 184 0.93 -17.23 -6.04
CA TRP A 184 0.19 -16.19 -6.75
C TRP A 184 0.97 -15.81 -8.00
N GLU A 185 0.37 -15.99 -9.17
CA GLU A 185 1.01 -15.69 -10.45
C GLU A 185 0.39 -14.43 -11.02
N PHE A 186 1.08 -13.30 -10.86
CA PHE A 186 0.71 -12.01 -11.41
C PHE A 186 1.91 -11.42 -12.14
N GLU A 187 1.71 -10.96 -13.37
CA GLU A 187 2.79 -10.35 -14.15
C GLU A 187 3.10 -8.96 -13.61
N ARG A 188 4.39 -8.58 -13.63
CA ARG A 188 4.78 -7.19 -13.41
C ARG A 188 4.20 -6.29 -14.52
N PRO A 189 3.87 -5.02 -14.24
CA PRO A 189 3.40 -4.07 -15.25
C PRO A 189 4.39 -3.97 -16.43
N LYS A 190 3.88 -3.80 -17.66
CA LYS A 190 4.69 -3.80 -18.90
C LYS A 190 5.50 -2.51 -19.11
N ARG A 191 5.02 -1.39 -18.59
CA ARG A 191 5.74 -0.09 -18.56
C ARG A 191 6.36 0.05 -17.16
N ASN A 192 7.54 0.69 -17.06
CA ASN A 192 8.42 0.72 -15.88
C ASN A 192 9.40 -0.47 -15.74
N ALA A 193 9.90 -1.01 -16.86
CA ALA A 193 10.94 -2.04 -16.84
C ALA A 193 12.22 -1.62 -16.08
N ASP A 194 12.50 -0.31 -16.06
CA ASP A 194 13.66 0.29 -15.38
C ASP A 194 13.36 0.71 -13.92
N HIS A 195 12.09 0.67 -13.49
CA HIS A 195 11.63 1.09 -12.16
C HIS A 195 10.63 0.11 -11.51
N PRO A 196 11.13 -0.92 -10.80
CA PRO A 196 10.40 -2.12 -10.39
C PRO A 196 9.58 -1.99 -9.09
N THR A 197 9.34 -0.80 -8.54
CA THR A 197 8.77 -0.65 -7.18
C THR A 197 7.24 -0.58 -7.12
N MET A 198 6.55 -0.43 -8.26
CA MET A 198 5.09 -0.48 -8.30
C MET A 198 4.59 -1.92 -8.35
N LYS A 199 3.78 -2.31 -7.36
CA LYS A 199 3.07 -3.60 -7.38
C LYS A 199 1.96 -3.58 -8.43
N PRO A 200 1.71 -4.69 -9.16
CA PRO A 200 0.53 -4.81 -10.02
C PRO A 200 -0.76 -4.57 -9.24
N VAL A 201 -1.71 -3.85 -9.82
CA VAL A 201 -3.02 -3.55 -9.19
C VAL A 201 -3.78 -4.85 -8.93
N ALA A 202 -3.77 -5.79 -9.89
CA ALA A 202 -4.41 -7.09 -9.73
C ALA A 202 -3.81 -7.92 -8.57
N LEU A 203 -2.49 -7.82 -8.35
CA LEU A 203 -1.83 -8.48 -7.22
C LEU A 203 -2.32 -7.92 -5.88
N CYS A 204 -2.51 -6.60 -5.76
CA CYS A 204 -3.08 -5.98 -4.57
C CYS A 204 -4.58 -6.31 -4.42
N ALA A 205 -5.34 -6.34 -5.51
CA ALA A 205 -6.77 -6.63 -5.48
C ALA A 205 -7.10 -8.06 -5.04
N TYR A 206 -6.22 -9.01 -5.32
CA TYR A 206 -6.43 -10.41 -4.97
C TYR A 206 -6.69 -10.66 -3.47
N PRO A 207 -5.79 -10.28 -2.53
CA PRO A 207 -6.08 -10.38 -1.10
C PRO A 207 -7.23 -9.47 -0.65
N ILE A 208 -7.49 -8.34 -1.34
CA ILE A 208 -8.62 -7.45 -1.05
C ILE A 208 -9.95 -8.17 -1.28
N LEU A 209 -10.12 -8.79 -2.44
CA LEU A 209 -11.33 -9.54 -2.78
C LEU A 209 -11.49 -10.78 -1.90
N ASN A 210 -10.39 -11.43 -1.51
CA ASN A 210 -10.44 -12.65 -0.70
C ASN A 210 -10.81 -12.40 0.76
N SER A 211 -10.51 -11.21 1.30
CA SER A 211 -10.56 -10.93 2.74
C SER A 211 -11.36 -9.67 3.11
N SER A 212 -12.10 -9.09 2.17
CA SER A 212 -12.98 -7.95 2.43
C SER A 212 -14.23 -7.93 1.53
N LEU A 213 -15.26 -7.22 1.98
CA LEU A 213 -16.46 -6.91 1.19
C LEU A 213 -16.38 -5.47 0.66
N SER A 214 -17.27 -5.10 -0.26
CA SER A 214 -17.41 -3.70 -0.69
C SER A 214 -17.66 -2.78 0.50
N ASN A 215 -17.17 -1.54 0.40
CA ASN A 215 -17.15 -0.52 1.46
C ASN A 215 -16.32 -0.85 2.70
N CYS A 216 -15.63 -2.00 2.75
CA CYS A 216 -14.60 -2.24 3.77
C CYS A 216 -13.44 -1.23 3.63
N ILE A 217 -12.86 -0.87 4.77
CA ILE A 217 -11.64 -0.06 4.82
C ILE A 217 -10.43 -0.98 4.72
N VAL A 218 -9.65 -0.80 3.67
CA VAL A 218 -8.33 -1.39 3.47
C VAL A 218 -7.28 -0.36 3.89
N LEU A 219 -6.39 -0.75 4.80
CA LEU A 219 -5.31 0.08 5.30
C LEU A 219 -3.99 -0.33 4.64
N ASP A 220 -3.25 0.66 4.16
CA ASP A 220 -1.88 0.52 3.66
C ASP A 220 -0.96 1.56 4.33
N PRO A 221 -0.21 1.18 5.37
CA PRO A 221 0.70 2.09 6.04
C PRO A 221 1.97 2.44 5.24
N PHE A 222 2.14 1.92 4.03
CA PHE A 222 3.32 2.16 3.19
C PHE A 222 2.86 2.31 1.73
N GLY A 223 2.21 3.43 1.44
CA GLY A 223 1.43 3.63 0.21
C GLY A 223 2.22 3.52 -1.10
N GLY A 224 3.47 3.96 -1.11
CA GLY A 224 4.31 4.00 -2.30
C GLY A 224 3.61 4.69 -3.47
N SER A 225 3.49 4.00 -4.60
CA SER A 225 2.80 4.50 -5.81
C SER A 225 1.28 4.32 -5.79
N GLY A 226 0.68 3.83 -4.70
CA GLY A 226 -0.77 3.80 -4.52
C GLY A 226 -1.51 2.63 -5.16
N SER A 227 -0.82 1.54 -5.54
CA SER A 227 -1.50 0.39 -6.17
C SER A 227 -2.62 -0.20 -5.31
N THR A 228 -2.49 -0.19 -3.98
CA THR A 228 -3.56 -0.59 -3.06
C THR A 228 -4.79 0.33 -3.17
N LEU A 229 -4.61 1.64 -3.34
CA LEU A 229 -5.71 2.59 -3.52
C LEU A 229 -6.42 2.38 -4.84
N ILE A 230 -5.68 2.21 -5.93
CA ILE A 230 -6.25 1.93 -7.25
C ILE A 230 -7.03 0.61 -7.24
N ALA A 231 -6.49 -0.43 -6.60
CA ALA A 231 -7.20 -1.69 -6.41
C ALA A 231 -8.49 -1.50 -5.60
N CYS A 232 -8.46 -0.70 -4.54
CA CYS A 232 -9.66 -0.40 -3.74
C CYS A 232 -10.71 0.38 -4.55
N GLU A 233 -10.30 1.37 -5.34
CA GLU A 233 -11.21 2.16 -6.16
C GLU A 233 -11.94 1.27 -7.19
N GLN A 234 -11.18 0.45 -7.94
CA GLN A 234 -11.74 -0.47 -8.93
C GLN A 234 -12.62 -1.58 -8.33
N THR A 235 -12.40 -1.93 -7.05
CA THR A 235 -13.16 -2.99 -6.37
C THR A 235 -14.20 -2.44 -5.39
N ASP A 236 -14.49 -1.14 -5.39
CA ASP A 236 -15.47 -0.54 -4.46
C ASP A 236 -15.16 -0.74 -2.97
N ARG A 237 -13.89 -0.65 -2.59
CA ARG A 237 -13.41 -0.57 -1.20
C ARG A 237 -12.95 0.85 -0.88
N ILE A 238 -12.79 1.14 0.40
CA ILE A 238 -12.24 2.40 0.89
C ILE A 238 -10.78 2.15 1.22
N CYS A 239 -9.87 3.03 0.79
CA CYS A 239 -8.45 2.90 1.09
C CYS A 239 -8.03 4.01 2.04
N HIS A 240 -7.33 3.62 3.10
CA HIS A 240 -6.67 4.51 4.05
C HIS A 240 -5.15 4.29 3.92
N ILE A 241 -4.39 5.33 3.57
CA ILE A 241 -2.96 5.22 3.30
C ILE A 241 -2.13 6.12 4.22
N ILE A 242 -0.97 5.64 4.63
CA ILE A 242 0.13 6.49 5.10
C ILE A 242 1.24 6.41 4.06
N GLU A 243 1.76 7.56 3.65
CA GLU A 243 2.94 7.67 2.80
C GLU A 243 3.85 8.78 3.35
N ILE A 244 5.14 8.49 3.49
CA ILE A 244 6.09 9.41 4.14
C ILE A 244 6.72 10.38 3.14
N ASP A 245 6.73 10.05 1.86
CA ASP A 245 7.28 10.90 0.83
C ASP A 245 6.19 11.77 0.18
N GLU A 246 6.43 13.08 0.23
CA GLU A 246 5.52 14.09 -0.30
C GLU A 246 5.26 13.90 -1.80
N LYS A 247 6.29 13.54 -2.58
CA LYS A 247 6.14 13.30 -4.02
C LYS A 247 5.34 12.03 -4.29
N PHE A 248 5.54 10.98 -3.49
CA PHE A 248 4.72 9.78 -3.64
C PHE A 248 3.27 10.02 -3.23
N CYS A 249 3.00 10.88 -2.25
CA CYS A 249 1.63 11.33 -1.98
C CYS A 249 0.99 11.99 -3.20
N ASP A 250 1.72 12.88 -3.89
CA ASP A 250 1.25 13.53 -5.12
C ASP A 250 1.05 12.52 -6.26
N VAL A 251 1.94 11.52 -6.41
CA VAL A 251 1.76 10.39 -7.34
C VAL A 251 0.42 9.69 -7.08
N ILE A 252 0.11 9.35 -5.82
CA ILE A 252 -1.14 8.66 -5.48
C ILE A 252 -2.35 9.51 -5.86
N ILE A 253 -2.33 10.81 -5.55
CA ILE A 253 -3.41 11.75 -5.88
C ILE A 253 -3.63 11.82 -7.39
N LYS A 254 -2.57 12.08 -8.15
CA LYS A 254 -2.65 12.29 -9.59
C LYS A 254 -3.00 11.01 -10.33
N ARG A 255 -2.50 9.85 -9.88
CA ARG A 255 -2.87 8.53 -10.39
C ARG A 255 -4.35 8.21 -10.17
N PHE A 256 -4.90 8.53 -8.99
CA PHE A 256 -6.33 8.42 -8.73
C PHE A 256 -7.16 9.37 -9.60
N ALA A 257 -6.73 10.63 -9.73
CA ALA A 257 -7.42 11.63 -10.54
C ALA A 257 -7.41 11.27 -12.03
N ASP A 258 -6.33 10.69 -12.54
CA ASP A 258 -6.22 10.17 -13.91
C ASP A 258 -7.21 9.02 -14.16
N LEU A 259 -7.25 8.04 -13.24
CA LEU A 259 -8.22 6.93 -13.29
C LEU A 259 -9.68 7.42 -13.35
N ARG A 260 -10.01 8.48 -12.61
CA ARG A 260 -11.36 9.11 -12.63
C ARG A 260 -11.53 10.18 -13.70
N SER A 261 -10.47 10.57 -14.38
CA SER A 261 -10.42 11.72 -15.28
C SER A 261 -10.94 13.03 -14.65
N SER A 262 -10.73 13.22 -13.34
CA SER A 262 -11.20 14.42 -12.60
C SER A 262 -10.47 14.61 -11.26
N TYR A 263 -10.36 15.88 -10.83
CA TYR A 263 -9.90 16.29 -9.50
C TYR A 263 -11.03 16.79 -8.58
N ASP A 264 -12.30 16.74 -9.01
CA ASP A 264 -13.42 17.40 -8.32
C ASP A 264 -13.59 16.94 -6.87
N ASP A 265 -13.25 15.69 -6.58
CA ASP A 265 -13.33 15.08 -5.26
C ASP A 265 -11.98 15.00 -4.53
N VAL A 266 -10.97 15.78 -4.96
CA VAL A 266 -9.61 15.73 -4.42
C VAL A 266 -9.31 17.00 -3.61
N PHE A 267 -9.12 16.81 -2.31
CA PHE A 267 -8.84 17.90 -1.36
C PHE A 267 -7.65 17.59 -0.47
N VAL A 268 -6.99 18.65 -0.02
CA VAL A 268 -5.95 18.62 1.01
C VAL A 268 -6.47 19.36 2.23
N GLU A 269 -6.48 18.70 3.38
CA GLU A 269 -6.64 19.37 4.66
C GLU A 269 -5.27 19.73 5.20
N ARG A 270 -5.00 21.04 5.26
CA ARG A 270 -3.74 21.62 5.74
C ARG A 270 -4.05 22.72 6.74
N ASN A 271 -3.48 22.65 7.94
CA ASN A 271 -3.71 23.62 9.02
C ASN A 271 -5.21 23.86 9.34
N GLY A 272 -6.02 22.81 9.26
CA GLY A 272 -7.47 22.89 9.51
C GLY A 272 -8.31 23.52 8.39
N GLN A 273 -7.70 23.82 7.23
CA GLN A 273 -8.40 24.27 6.04
C GLN A 273 -8.47 23.16 5.01
N LYS A 274 -9.65 22.98 4.40
CA LYS A 274 -9.85 22.06 3.28
C LYS A 274 -9.68 22.82 1.96
N ILE A 275 -8.68 22.44 1.18
CA ILE A 275 -8.23 23.13 -0.02
C ILE A 275 -8.38 22.19 -1.22
N PRO A 276 -8.99 22.61 -2.35
CA PRO A 276 -8.96 21.81 -3.58
C PRO A 276 -7.52 21.57 -4.04
N TYR A 277 -7.16 20.33 -4.35
CA TYR A 277 -5.78 20.00 -4.74
C TYR A 277 -5.32 20.79 -5.98
N ILE A 278 -6.22 21.00 -6.94
CA ILE A 278 -5.92 21.74 -8.16
C ILE A 278 -5.55 23.21 -7.91
N ASP A 279 -5.98 23.80 -6.80
CA ASP A 279 -5.60 25.17 -6.46
C ASP A 279 -4.17 25.21 -5.93
N LEU A 280 -3.73 24.17 -5.19
CA LEU A 280 -2.34 24.02 -4.77
C LEU A 280 -1.41 23.77 -5.97
N VAL A 281 -1.84 22.98 -6.96
CA VAL A 281 -1.09 22.78 -8.22
C VAL A 281 -0.80 24.14 -8.89
N LYS A 282 -1.84 24.97 -9.09
CA LYS A 282 -1.72 26.30 -9.70
C LYS A 282 -0.84 27.25 -8.89
N GLU A 283 -0.78 27.10 -7.57
CA GLU A 283 0.08 27.91 -6.71
C GLU A 283 1.55 27.56 -6.92
N VAL A 284 1.88 26.27 -7.04
CA VAL A 284 3.27 25.83 -7.30
C VAL A 284 3.72 26.25 -8.69
N GLU A 285 2.91 26.04 -9.73
CA GLU A 285 3.22 26.43 -11.12
C GLU A 285 3.45 27.94 -11.30
N LYS A 286 2.83 28.79 -10.46
CA LYS A 286 3.02 30.25 -10.50
C LYS A 286 4.33 30.72 -9.85
N ASN A 287 4.93 29.88 -9.01
CA ASN A 287 6.13 30.20 -8.25
C ASN A 287 7.41 29.62 -8.89
N GLU A 288 7.29 28.88 -10.00
CA GLU A 288 8.38 28.42 -10.87
C GLU A 288 8.60 29.38 -12.06
#